data_AF-A0A1G7SFG7-F1
#
_entry.id   AF-A0A1G7SFG7-F1
#
_cell.length_a   1.000
_cell.length_b   1.000
_cell.length_c   1.000
_cell.angle_alpha   90.00
_cell.angle_beta   90.00
_cell.angle_gamma   90.00
#
_symmetry.space_group_name_H-M   'P 1'
#
loop_
_entity.id
_entity.type
_entity.pdbx_description
1 polymer ?
#
loop_
_entity_poly.entity_id
_entity_poly.type
_entity_poly.pdbx_seq_one_letter_code
_entity_poly.pdbx_strand_id
1 'polypeptide(L)'
;MSDKPTKGGPVARQAAMLCQDRTFRLYLDRRRRHKFGLPEGDLPDGTHSEQDARDWICAACGIESRAELDHDTAAAAVFTNICLRYRNWKRRAQQ
;
A
#
# COMPACT_ATOMS: atom_id res chain seq x y z
N MET A 1 -8.64 28.51 12.03
CA MET A 1 -8.99 27.15 12.49
C MET A 1 -7.72 26.34 12.44
N SER A 2 -7.20 25.89 13.59
CA SER A 2 -5.94 25.15 13.65
C SER A 2 -6.15 23.73 13.11
N ASP A 3 -5.61 23.48 11.93
CA ASP A 3 -5.44 22.16 11.34
C ASP A 3 -4.53 21.35 12.28
N LYS A 4 -5.14 20.58 13.18
CA LYS A 4 -4.39 19.68 14.05
C LYS A 4 -3.87 18.57 13.14
N PRO A 5 -2.55 18.32 13.05
CA PRO A 5 -2.06 17.19 12.28
C PRO A 5 -2.71 15.95 12.87
N THR A 6 -3.58 15.30 12.10
CA THR A 6 -4.20 14.02 12.45
C THR A 6 -3.07 13.08 12.84
N LYS A 7 -2.93 12.82 14.14
CA LYS A 7 -1.91 11.89 14.63
C LYS A 7 -2.31 10.53 14.11
N GLY A 8 -1.48 9.97 13.22
CA GLY A 8 -1.66 8.60 12.75
C GLY A 8 -1.71 7.67 13.96
N GLY A 9 -2.78 6.88 14.03
CA GLY A 9 -2.96 5.88 15.05
C GLY A 9 -2.23 4.57 14.71
N PRO A 10 -2.64 3.45 15.34
CA PRO A 10 -2.00 2.16 15.12
C PRO A 10 -2.10 1.67 13.66
N VAL A 11 -3.18 1.96 12.94
CA VAL A 11 -3.37 1.51 11.55
C VAL A 11 -2.47 2.29 10.60
N ALA A 12 -2.36 3.61 10.78
CA ALA A 12 -1.43 4.44 10.02
C ALA A 12 0.02 3.95 10.16
N ARG A 13 0.42 3.55 11.37
CA ARG A 13 1.75 2.98 11.63
C ARG A 13 1.94 1.63 10.94
N GLN A 14 0.94 0.75 10.98
CA GLN A 14 0.99 -0.51 10.25
C GLN A 14 1.10 -0.30 8.73
N ALA A 15 0.36 0.65 8.18
CA ALA A 15 0.44 1.00 6.77
C ALA A 15 1.85 1.50 6.40
N ALA A 16 2.45 2.34 7.25
CA ALA A 16 3.83 2.81 7.05
C ALA A 16 4.83 1.65 7.05
N MET A 17 4.75 0.73 8.02
CA MET A 17 5.59 -0.48 8.05
C MET A 17 5.40 -1.35 6.80
N LEU A 18 4.17 -1.49 6.31
CA LEU A 18 3.89 -2.24 5.09
C LEU A 18 4.49 -1.56 3.84
N CYS A 19 4.46 -0.23 3.75
CA CYS A 19 5.11 0.52 2.68
C CYS A 19 6.64 0.35 2.69
N GLN A 20 7.22 0.08 3.85
CA GLN A 20 8.65 -0.18 4.01
C GLN A 20 9.05 -1.61 3.63
N ASP A 21 8.12 -2.56 3.64
CA ASP A 21 8.39 -3.95 3.26
C ASP A 21 8.70 -4.05 1.75
N ARG A 22 9.93 -4.48 1.42
CA ARG A 22 10.37 -4.70 0.04
C ARG A 22 9.49 -5.70 -0.70
N THR A 23 8.98 -6.71 -0.01
CA THR A 23 8.09 -7.73 -0.58
C THR A 23 6.75 -7.13 -0.99
N PHE A 24 6.25 -6.14 -0.24
CA PHE A 24 5.04 -5.42 -0.60
C PHE A 24 5.25 -4.55 -1.84
N ARG A 25 6.41 -3.90 -1.97
CA ARG A 25 6.80 -3.14 -3.17
C ARG A 25 6.85 -4.03 -4.41
N LEU A 26 7.44 -5.23 -4.30
CA LEU A 26 7.46 -6.23 -5.38
C LEU A 26 6.05 -6.67 -5.80
N TYR A 27 5.13 -6.81 -4.85
CA TYR A 27 3.73 -7.08 -5.16
C TYR A 27 3.09 -5.96 -5.99
N LEU A 28 3.37 -4.70 -5.66
CA LEU A 28 2.90 -3.54 -6.42
C LEU A 28 3.53 -3.49 -7.82
N ASP A 29 4.82 -3.75 -7.94
CA ASP A 29 5.53 -3.85 -9.22
C ASP A 29 4.83 -4.86 -10.15
N ARG A 30 4.63 -6.09 -9.67
CA ARG A 30 3.96 -7.15 -10.46
C ARG A 30 2.53 -6.78 -10.82
N ARG A 31 1.79 -6.17 -9.91
CA ARG A 31 0.40 -5.74 -10.17
C ARG A 31 0.36 -4.64 -11.22
N ARG A 32 1.28 -3.67 -11.15
CA ARG A 32 1.39 -2.58 -12.13
C ARG A 32 1.82 -3.13 -13.49
N ARG A 33 2.82 -4.03 -13.51
CA ARG A 33 3.26 -4.73 -14.72
C ARG A 33 2.09 -5.43 -15.43
N HIS A 34 1.29 -6.19 -14.69
CA HIS A 34 0.11 -6.85 -15.23
C HIS A 34 -0.98 -5.87 -15.70
N LYS A 35 -1.17 -4.74 -15.00
CA LYS A 35 -2.20 -3.74 -15.36
C LYS A 35 -1.85 -2.99 -16.64
N PHE A 36 -0.57 -2.65 -16.83
CA PHE A 36 -0.10 -1.88 -17.98
C PHE A 36 0.47 -2.75 -19.11
N GLY A 37 0.55 -4.07 -18.92
CA GLY A 37 1.13 -4.99 -19.90
C GLY A 37 2.62 -4.74 -20.17
N LEU A 38 3.33 -4.16 -19.21
CA LEU A 38 4.74 -3.79 -19.38
C LEU A 38 5.63 -5.04 -19.32
N PRO A 39 6.67 -5.15 -20.17
CA PRO A 39 7.68 -6.19 -20.05
C PRO A 39 8.60 -5.96 -18.83
N GLU A 40 9.31 -7.01 -18.40
CA GLU A 40 10.25 -6.98 -17.27
C GLU A 40 11.32 -5.88 -17.37
N GLY A 41 11.70 -5.51 -18.59
CA GLY A 41 12.68 -4.45 -18.85
C GLY A 41 12.19 -3.02 -18.61
N ASP A 42 10.89 -2.76 -18.77
CA ASP A 42 10.32 -1.40 -18.64
C ASP A 42 9.98 -1.03 -17.20
N LEU A 43 9.70 -2.04 -16.37
CA LEU A 43 9.40 -1.85 -14.97
C LEU A 43 10.19 -2.85 -14.13
N PRO A 44 11.46 -2.57 -13.80
CA PRO A 44 12.25 -3.46 -12.96
C PRO A 44 11.65 -3.58 -11.56
N ASP A 45 11.84 -4.76 -10.96
CA ASP A 45 11.44 -5.09 -9.60
C ASP A 45 12.18 -4.17 -8.60
N GLY A 46 11.43 -3.43 -7.78
CA GLY A 46 11.95 -2.39 -6.90
C GLY A 46 11.81 -0.96 -7.42
N THR A 47 11.01 -0.73 -8.46
CA THR A 47 10.69 0.64 -8.94
C THR A 47 9.76 1.39 -8.00
N HIS A 48 8.90 0.70 -7.25
CA HIS A 48 8.07 1.37 -6.24
C HIS A 48 8.89 1.69 -4.98
N SER A 49 8.89 2.97 -4.60
CA SER A 49 9.43 3.46 -3.33
C SER A 49 8.43 3.30 -2.18
N GLU A 50 8.85 3.65 -0.95
CA GLU A 50 7.90 3.77 0.18
C GLU A 50 6.79 4.78 -0.15
N GLN A 51 7.15 5.86 -0.83
CA GLN A 51 6.23 6.93 -1.19
C GLN A 51 5.17 6.45 -2.18
N ASP A 52 5.58 5.68 -3.19
CA ASP A 52 4.64 5.11 -4.17
C ASP A 52 3.70 4.09 -3.52
N ALA A 53 4.23 3.27 -2.60
CA ALA A 53 3.41 2.32 -1.85
C ALA A 53 2.38 3.04 -0.96
N ARG A 54 2.78 4.15 -0.33
CA ARG A 54 1.88 5.02 0.44
C ARG A 54 0.80 5.59 -0.47
N ASP A 55 1.19 6.24 -1.56
CA ASP A 55 0.26 6.94 -2.44
C ASP A 55 -0.72 5.95 -3.08
N TRP A 56 -0.27 4.73 -3.36
CA TRP A 56 -1.13 3.64 -3.81
C TRP A 56 -2.14 3.20 -2.74
N ILE A 57 -1.73 3.06 -1.48
CA ILE A 57 -2.66 2.74 -0.37
C ILE A 57 -3.66 3.87 -0.18
N CYS A 58 -3.20 5.12 -0.16
CA CYS A 58 -4.05 6.31 -0.05
C CYS A 58 -5.11 6.33 -1.15
N ALA A 59 -4.68 6.21 -2.42
CA ALA A 59 -5.57 6.17 -3.57
C ALA A 59 -6.53 4.96 -3.55
N ALA A 60 -6.08 3.79 -3.07
CA ALA A 60 -6.92 2.61 -2.97
C ALA A 60 -7.97 2.73 -1.85
N CYS A 61 -7.61 3.36 -0.74
CA CYS A 61 -8.50 3.58 0.41
C CYS A 61 -9.38 4.83 0.26
N GLY A 62 -9.09 5.71 -0.71
CA GLY A 62 -9.84 6.95 -0.93
C GLY A 62 -9.49 8.07 0.05
N ILE A 63 -8.28 8.04 0.61
CA ILE A 63 -7.78 9.01 1.61
C ILE A 63 -6.57 9.75 1.05
N GLU A 64 -6.25 10.92 1.58
CA GLU A 64 -5.07 11.70 1.18
C GLU A 64 -3.86 11.33 2.05
N SER A 65 -4.10 10.96 3.31
CA SER A 65 -3.06 10.65 4.28
C SER A 65 -3.30 9.34 5.01
N ARG A 66 -2.22 8.57 5.26
CA ARG A 66 -2.24 7.35 6.08
C ARG A 66 -2.84 7.58 7.47
N ALA A 67 -2.76 8.81 8.00
CA ALA A 67 -3.33 9.15 9.30
C ALA A 67 -4.86 9.05 9.31
N GLU A 68 -5.51 9.21 8.16
CA GLU A 68 -6.97 9.10 8.03
C GLU A 68 -7.45 7.65 8.14
N LEU A 69 -6.58 6.65 7.96
CA LEU A 69 -6.94 5.24 8.15
C LEU A 69 -7.48 4.94 9.54
N ASP A 70 -7.02 5.66 10.56
CA ASP A 70 -7.50 5.47 11.93
C ASP A 70 -8.80 6.23 12.23
N HIS A 71 -9.18 7.17 11.37
CA HIS A 71 -10.40 7.98 11.50
C HIS A 71 -11.54 7.46 10.62
N ASP A 72 -11.22 6.85 9.47
CA ASP A 72 -12.18 6.30 8.53
C ASP A 72 -12.18 4.76 8.58
N THR A 73 -13.28 4.21 9.09
CA THR A 73 -13.49 2.76 9.20
C THR A 73 -13.65 2.09 7.84
N ALA A 74 -14.14 2.79 6.81
CA ALA A 74 -14.23 2.28 5.45
C ALA A 74 -12.83 2.18 4.83
N ALA A 75 -11.99 3.21 5.00
CA ALA A 75 -10.60 3.18 4.57
C ALA A 75 -9.82 2.05 5.26
N ALA A 76 -10.01 1.85 6.57
CA ALA A 76 -9.43 0.74 7.31
C ALA A 76 -9.89 -0.64 6.81
N ALA A 77 -11.17 -0.79 6.42
CA ALA A 77 -11.68 -2.03 5.83
C ALA A 77 -11.02 -2.33 4.48
N VAL A 78 -10.82 -1.32 3.63
CA VAL A 78 -10.10 -1.45 2.37
C VAL A 78 -8.63 -1.83 2.60
N PHE A 79 -7.96 -1.16 3.53
CA PHE A 79 -6.58 -1.48 3.92
C PHE A 79 -6.45 -2.93 4.42
N THR A 80 -7.43 -3.41 5.19
CA THR A 80 -7.48 -4.81 5.64
C THR A 80 -7.62 -5.76 4.45
N ASN A 81 -8.47 -5.45 3.47
CA ASN A 81 -8.61 -6.25 2.25
C ASN A 81 -7.31 -6.30 1.43
N ILE A 82 -6.61 -5.16 1.31
CA ILE A 82 -5.29 -5.07 0.68
C ILE A 82 -4.29 -5.99 1.39
N CYS A 83 -4.25 -5.94 2.72
CA CYS A 83 -3.37 -6.80 3.51
C CYS A 83 -3.68 -8.29 3.29
N LEU A 84 -4.96 -8.67 3.22
CA LEU A 84 -5.35 -10.05 2.93
C LEU A 84 -4.92 -10.50 1.53
N ARG A 85 -5.10 -9.65 0.52
CA ARG A 85 -4.63 -9.94 -0.86
C ARG A 85 -3.13 -10.09 -0.92
N TYR A 86 -2.39 -9.19 -0.27
CA TYR A 86 -0.93 -9.27 -0.17
C TYR A 86 -0.49 -10.55 0.53
N ARG A 87 -1.09 -10.93 1.67
CA ARG A 87 -0.78 -12.19 2.36
C ARG A 87 -1.07 -13.42 1.49
N ASN A 88 -2.17 -13.42 0.73
CA ASN A 88 -2.50 -14.51 -0.20
C ASN A 88 -1.48 -14.60 -1.34
N TRP A 89 -1.11 -13.47 -1.93
CA TRP A 89 -0.09 -13.43 -2.97
C TRP A 89 1.28 -13.87 -2.42
N LYS A 90 1.68 -13.37 -1.24
CA LYS A 90 2.94 -13.72 -0.57
C LYS A 90 3.02 -15.21 -0.23
N ARG A 91 1.90 -15.86 0.08
CA ARG A 91 1.84 -17.32 0.24
C ARG A 91 2.06 -18.07 -1.07
N ARG A 92 1.50 -17.57 -2.18
CA ARG A 92 1.69 -18.16 -3.52
C ARG A 92 3.07 -17.89 -4.11
N ALA A 93 3.68 -16.75 -3.80
CA ALA A 93 5.01 -16.38 -4.29
C ALA A 93 6.16 -17.10 -3.55
N GLN A 94 5.87 -17.74 -2.41
CA GLN A 94 6.85 -18.51 -1.61
C GLN A 94 6.65 -20.04 -1.73
N GLN A 95 5.71 -20.51 -2.55
CA GLN A 95 5.56 -21.93 -2.93
C GLN A 95 6.07 -22.12 -4.35
#